data_AF-A0A2S5VZN8-F1
#
_entry.id   AF-A0A2S5VZN8-F1
#
_cell.length_a   1.000
_cell.length_b   1.000
_cell.length_c   1.000
_cell.angle_alpha   90.00
_cell.angle_beta   90.00
_cell.angle_gamma   90.00
#
_symmetry.space_group_name_H-M   'P 1'
#
loop_
_entity.id
_entity.type
_entity.pdbx_description
1 polymer ?
#
loop_
_entity_poly.entity_id
_entity_poly.type
_entity_poly.pdbx_seq_one_letter_code
_entity_poly.pdbx_strand_id
1 'polypeptide(L)' 'MEGYTRTVHHSGNQYFATAEMAEIFRSKALATVERGETELIPLLHSQGVELLLVSPSTVFAVVTIEVGRPKIG' A
#
# COMPACT_ATOMS: atom_id res chain seq x y z
N MET A 1 10.94 1.73 -13.11
CA MET A 1 10.09 0.57 -12.77
C MET A 1 10.79 -0.39 -11.81
N GLU A 2 12.12 -0.43 -11.75
CA GLU A 2 12.83 -1.15 -10.68
C GLU A 2 12.42 -0.61 -9.30
N GLY A 3 12.13 -1.52 -8.37
CA GLY A 3 11.81 -1.21 -6.97
C GLY A 3 10.33 -1.33 -6.57
N TYR A 4 9.40 -1.09 -7.50
CA TYR A 4 7.97 -1.29 -7.23
C TYR A 4 7.67 -2.79 -7.23
N THR A 5 7.31 -3.33 -6.07
CA THR A 5 7.17 -4.78 -5.86
C THR A 5 6.04 -5.13 -4.89
N ARG A 6 5.26 -4.13 -4.46
CA ARG A 6 4.14 -4.30 -3.54
C ARG A 6 2.89 -3.63 -4.10
N THR A 7 1.77 -4.33 -3.97
CA THR A 7 0.44 -3.72 -4.14
C THR A 7 -0.15 -3.44 -2.77
N VAL A 8 -0.51 -2.18 -2.54
CA VAL A 8 -1.38 -1.80 -1.41
C VAL A 8 -2.81 -1.78 -1.91
N HIS A 9 -3.67 -2.60 -1.32
CA HIS A 9 -5.11 -2.58 -1.53
C HIS A 9 -5.76 -1.73 -0.44
N HIS A 10 -6.50 -0.71 -0.82
CA HIS A 10 -7.22 0.17 0.11
C HIS A 10 -8.53 0.65 -0.52
N SER A 11 -9.66 0.44 0.18
CA SER A 11 -10.99 0.89 -0.24
C SER A 11 -11.37 0.54 -1.70
N GLY A 12 -10.93 -0.63 -2.18
CA GLY A 12 -11.16 -1.09 -3.55
C GLY A 12 -10.14 -0.62 -4.58
N ASN A 13 -9.24 0.30 -4.22
CA ASN A 13 -8.15 0.78 -5.07
C ASN A 13 -6.88 -0.06 -4.88
N GLN A 14 -6.01 -0.04 -5.89
CA GLN A 14 -4.72 -0.71 -5.91
C GLN A 14 -3.60 0.28 -6.20
N TYR A 15 -2.60 0.30 -5.33
CA TYR A 15 -1.46 1.21 -5.45
C TYR A 15 -0.17 0.40 -5.54
N PHE A 16 0.53 0.54 -6.68
CA PHE A 16 1.79 -0.14 -6.89
C PHE A 16 2.94 0.68 -6.29
N ALA A 17 3.51 0.19 -5.19
CA ALA A 17 4.50 0.86 -4.36
C ALA A 17 5.80 0.05 -4.25
N THR A 18 6.87 0.71 -3.79
CA THR A 18 8.09 0.01 -3.40
C THR A 18 7.86 -0.80 -2.12
N ALA A 19 8.74 -1.77 -1.84
CA ALA A 19 8.67 -2.55 -0.60
C ALA A 19 8.73 -1.66 0.64
N GLU A 20 9.65 -0.69 0.64
CA GLU A 20 9.83 0.27 1.72
C GLU A 20 8.58 1.12 1.95
N MET A 21 8.02 1.74 0.90
CA MET A 21 6.86 2.61 1.04
C MET A 21 5.60 1.86 1.47
N ALA A 22 5.42 0.64 0.98
CA ALA A 22 4.31 -0.21 1.41
C ALA A 22 4.43 -0.62 2.88
N GLU A 23 5.64 -0.88 3.39
CA GLU A 23 5.85 -1.21 4.81
C GLU A 23 5.67 0.00 5.73
N ILE A 24 6.15 1.18 5.31
CA ILE A 24 5.91 2.44 6.03
C ILE A 24 4.40 2.69 6.15
N PHE A 25 3.68 2.56 5.04
CA PHE A 25 2.22 2.70 5.04
C PHE A 25 1.56 1.68 5.98
N ARG A 26 1.92 0.39 5.85
CA ARG A 26 1.38 -0.70 6.67
C ARG A 26 1.59 -0.44 8.17
N SER A 27 2.81 -0.08 8.56
CA SER A 27 3.14 0.14 9.97
C SER A 27 2.36 1.32 10.56
N LYS A 28 2.23 2.43 9.81
CA LYS A 28 1.41 3.57 10.25
C LYS A 28 -0.07 3.21 10.32
N ALA A 29 -0.61 2.52 9.30
CA ALA A 29 -2.01 2.14 9.25
C ALA A 29 -2.39 1.20 10.41
N LEU A 30 -1.55 0.21 10.71
CA LEU A 30 -1.74 -0.67 11.87
C LEU A 30 -1.73 0.13 13.17
N ALA A 31 -0.76 1.02 13.37
CA ALA A 31 -0.68 1.82 14.58
C ALA A 31 -1.90 2.76 14.74
N THR A 32 -2.40 3.36 13.65
CA THR A 32 -3.62 4.19 13.67
C THR A 32 -4.85 3.36 14.06
N VAL A 33 -4.98 2.14 13.51
CA VAL A 33 -6.07 1.22 13.86
C VAL A 33 -5.98 0.77 15.32
N GLU A 34 -4.79 0.40 15.79
CA GLU A 34 -4.53 -0.04 17.17
C GLU A 34 -4.83 1.06 18.20
N ARG A 35 -4.58 2.33 17.86
CA ARG A 35 -4.92 3.49 18.70
C ARG A 35 -6.42 3.85 18.65
N GLY A 36 -7.20 3.24 17.76
CA GLY A 36 -8.62 3.61 17.58
C GLY A 36 -8.82 4.96 16.90
N GLU A 37 -7.81 5.43 16.17
CA GLU A 37 -7.78 6.77 15.56
C GLU A 37 -8.20 6.75 14.09
N THR A 38 -8.47 7.93 13.54
CA THR A 38 -8.66 8.14 12.10
C THR A 38 -7.67 9.17 11.58
N GLU A 39 -6.91 8.81 10.55
CA GLU A 39 -5.81 9.63 10.01
C GLU A 39 -5.71 9.50 8.48
N LEU A 40 -5.26 10.56 7.80
CA LEU A 40 -4.85 10.50 6.39
C LEU A 40 -3.36 10.10 6.32
N ILE A 41 -3.09 8.91 5.79
CA ILE A 41 -1.73 8.38 5.68
C ILE A 41 -1.26 8.50 4.22
N PRO A 42 -0.14 9.19 3.96
CA PRO A 42 0.42 9.29 2.63
C PRO A 42 1.03 7.96 2.18
N LEU A 43 0.81 7.62 0.91
CA LEU A 43 1.47 6.52 0.22
C LEU A 43 2.12 7.05 -1.05
N LEU A 44 3.44 6.92 -1.16
CA LEU A 44 4.15 7.13 -2.42
C LEU A 44 4.08 5.84 -3.26
N HIS A 45 3.49 5.95 -4.45
CA HIS A 45 3.31 4.86 -5.40
C HIS A 45 3.76 5.28 -6.81
N SER A 46 3.68 4.36 -7.77
CA SER A 46 4.21 4.55 -9.12
C SER A 46 3.58 5.70 -9.93
N GLN A 47 2.43 6.21 -9.51
CA GLN A 47 1.72 7.31 -10.19
C GLN A 47 1.77 8.63 -9.42
N GLY A 48 2.45 8.67 -8.27
CA GLY A 48 2.51 9.86 -7.42
C GLY A 48 2.29 9.55 -5.95
N VAL A 49 1.78 10.54 -5.22
CA VAL A 49 1.42 10.42 -3.80
C VAL A 49 -0.09 10.40 -3.68
N GLU A 50 -0.60 9.45 -2.90
CA GLU A 50 -2.02 9.37 -2.53
C GLU A 50 -2.17 9.56 -1.02
N LEU A 51 -3.25 10.23 -0.59
CA LEU A 51 -3.62 10.35 0.82
C LEU A 51 -4.75 9.39 1.15
N LEU A 52 -4.44 8.32 1.88
CA LEU A 52 -5.37 7.25 2.18
C LEU A 52 -5.96 7.43 3.59
N LEU A 53 -7.28 7.57 3.67
CA LEU A 53 -7.98 7.64 4.96
C LEU A 53 -7.94 6.27 5.64
N VAL A 54 -7.35 6.19 6.83
CA VAL A 54 -7.31 5.00 7.67
C VAL A 54 -8.06 5.29 8.96
N SER A 55 -8.98 4.40 9.30
CA SER A 55 -9.82 4.40 10.49
C SER A 55 -9.82 2.99 11.10
N PRO A 56 -10.37 2.77 12.31
CA PRO A 56 -10.39 1.45 12.94
C PRO A 56 -11.20 0.41 12.15
N SER A 57 -12.11 0.84 11.28
CA SER A 57 -12.90 -0.02 10.39
C SER A 57 -12.27 -0.21 9.01
N THR A 58 -11.12 0.40 8.74
CA THR A 58 -10.46 0.33 7.44
C THR A 58 -9.91 -1.07 7.19
N VAL A 59 -10.25 -1.64 6.03
CA VAL A 59 -9.68 -2.89 5.53
C VAL A 59 -8.63 -2.56 4.48
N PHE A 60 -7.41 -3.03 4.68
CA PHE A 60 -6.32 -2.90 3.72
C PHE A 60 -5.47 -4.16 3.68
N ALA A 61 -4.75 -4.37 2.58
CA ALA A 61 -3.80 -5.47 2.42
C ALA A 61 -2.56 -5.00 1.67
N VAL A 62 -1.40 -5.56 2.02
CA VAL A 62 -0.14 -5.35 1.30
C VAL A 62 0.31 -6.69 0.73
N VAL A 63 0.44 -6.78 -0.59
CA VAL A 63 0.73 -8.03 -1.31
C VAL A 63 2.03 -7.87 -2.09
N THR A 64 2.89 -8.89 -2.07
CA THR A 64 4.08 -8.97 -2.93
C THR A 64 3.67 -9.31 -4.35
N ILE A 65 4.16 -8.54 -5.33
CA ILE A 65 4.01 -8.88 -6.73
C ILE A 65 5.24 -9.67 -7.18
N GLU A 66 5.03 -10.91 -7.62
CA GLU A 66 6.02 -11.62 -8.42
C GLU A 66 5.93 -11.13 -9.87
N VAL A 67 6.95 -10.43 -10.34
CA VAL A 67 7.03 -10.02 -11.75
C VAL A 67 7.49 -11.23 -12.58
N GLY A 68 6.56 -12.12 -12.90
CA GLY A 68 6.82 -13.19 -13.86
C GLY A 68 7.08 -12.58 -15.24
N ARG A 69 8.28 -12.78 -15.82
CA ARG A 69 8.51 -12.46 -17.24
C ARG A 69 7.51 -13.30 -18.05
N PRO A 70 6.69 -12.69 -18.94
CA PRO A 70 5.84 -13.49 -19.81
C PRO A 70 6.75 -14.44 -20.61
N LYS A 71 6.43 -15.74 -20.60
CA LYS A 71 6.98 -16.67 -21.59
C LYS A 71 6.47 -16.20 -22.94
N ILE A 72 7.30 -15.46 -23.67
CA ILE A 72 7.14 -15.26 -25.11
C ILE A 72 7.35 -16.64 -25.73
N GLY A 73 6.24 -17.27 -26.11
CA GLY A 73 6.23 -18.46 -26.98
C GLY A 73 6.42 -18.07 -28.43
#